data_AF-A0A418VQS6-F1
#
_entry.id   AF-A0A418VQS6-F1
#
_cell.length_a   1.000
_cell.length_b   1.000
_cell.length_c   1.000
_cell.angle_alpha   90.00
_cell.angle_beta   90.00
_cell.angle_gamma   90.00
#
_symmetry.space_group_name_H-M   'P 1'
#
loop_
_entity.id
_entity.type
_entity.pdbx_description
1 polymer ?
#
loop_
_entity_poly.entity_id
_entity_poly.type
_entity_poly.pdbx_seq_one_letter_code
_entity_poly.pdbx_strand_id
1 'polypeptide(L)'
;MQLQEFADRSHLDSATIETWIKAEWLLADRPGHHFSEQDLARARLIQDLQDDFGVNDEGIALVLYLLDQLYGLRCLLRDIQTMRNTDVTPPH
;
A
#
# COMPACT_ATOMS: atom_id res chain seq x y z
N MET A 1 -6.21 -9.95 -4.46
CA MET A 1 -6.93 -9.74 -5.75
C MET A 1 -5.96 -9.84 -6.91
N GLN A 2 -6.40 -10.33 -8.07
CA GLN A 2 -5.58 -10.37 -9.29
C GLN A 2 -5.53 -8.99 -9.98
N LEU A 3 -4.61 -8.78 -10.93
CA LEU A 3 -4.46 -7.52 -11.67
C LEU A 3 -5.75 -7.04 -12.37
N GLN A 4 -6.52 -7.94 -12.98
CA GLN A 4 -7.79 -7.58 -13.62
C GLN A 4 -8.82 -7.09 -12.59
N GLU A 5 -9.01 -7.82 -11.50
CA GLU A 5 -9.92 -7.44 -10.41
C GLU A 5 -9.49 -6.12 -9.75
N PHE A 6 -8.19 -5.86 -9.66
CA PHE A 6 -7.64 -4.59 -9.19
C PHE A 6 -7.95 -3.44 -10.15
N ALA A 7 -7.70 -3.64 -11.45
CA ALA A 7 -8.01 -2.66 -12.50
C ALA A 7 -9.50 -2.30 -12.50
N ASP A 8 -10.39 -3.30 -12.44
CA ASP A 8 -11.84 -3.08 -12.38
C ASP A 8 -12.27 -2.32 -11.12
N ARG A 9 -11.67 -2.57 -9.95
CA ARG A 9 -12.05 -1.90 -8.68
C ARG A 9 -11.41 -0.54 -8.46
N SER A 10 -10.29 -0.27 -9.12
CA SER A 10 -9.57 1.02 -9.09
C SER A 10 -9.89 1.90 -10.28
N HIS A 11 -10.61 1.39 -11.29
CA HIS A 11 -10.85 2.07 -12.57
C HIS A 11 -9.53 2.51 -13.24
N LEU A 12 -8.47 1.71 -13.09
CA LEU A 12 -7.16 1.96 -13.67
C LEU A 12 -6.87 1.00 -14.83
N ASP A 13 -6.24 1.52 -15.88
CA ASP A 13 -5.66 0.68 -16.92
C ASP A 13 -4.50 -0.17 -16.39
N SER A 14 -4.38 -1.39 -16.90
CA SER A 14 -3.28 -2.30 -16.54
C SER A 14 -1.91 -1.70 -16.83
N ALA A 15 -1.78 -0.87 -17.87
CA ALA A 15 -0.55 -0.15 -18.19
C ALA A 15 -0.15 0.88 -17.12
N THR A 16 -1.13 1.58 -16.53
CA THR A 16 -0.92 2.52 -15.43
C THR A 16 -0.46 1.78 -14.18
N ILE A 17 -1.10 0.66 -13.87
CA ILE A 17 -0.73 -0.19 -12.74
C ILE A 17 0.68 -0.73 -12.89
N GLU A 18 1.06 -1.23 -14.07
CA GLU A 18 2.44 -1.66 -14.34
C GLU A 18 3.45 -0.52 -14.19
N THR A 19 3.09 0.70 -14.59
CA THR A 19 3.94 1.88 -14.41
C THR A 19 4.14 2.18 -12.93
N TRP A 20 3.07 2.10 -12.13
CA TRP A 20 3.15 2.31 -10.67
C TRP A 20 3.92 1.20 -9.96
N ILE A 21 3.84 -0.05 -10.44
CA ILE A 21 4.68 -1.15 -9.94
C ILE A 21 6.15 -0.88 -10.27
N LYS A 22 6.47 -0.42 -11.49
CA LYS A 22 7.85 -0.06 -11.88
C LYS A 22 8.40 1.13 -11.10
N ALA A 23 7.53 2.08 -10.75
CA ALA A 23 7.86 3.22 -9.90
C ALA A 23 7.91 2.87 -8.40
N GLU A 24 7.71 1.60 -8.04
CA GLU A 24 7.67 1.11 -6.65
C GLU A 24 6.56 1.74 -5.79
N TRP A 25 5.52 2.32 -6.42
CA TRP A 25 4.37 2.90 -5.72
C TRP A 25 3.38 1.84 -5.26
N LEU A 26 3.27 0.75 -6.01
CA LEU A 26 2.48 -0.43 -5.67
C LEU A 26 3.38 -1.63 -5.50
N LEU A 27 3.27 -2.27 -4.33
CA LEU A 27 4.03 -3.47 -3.98
C LEU A 27 3.15 -4.69 -4.23
N ALA A 28 3.12 -5.15 -5.49
CA ALA A 28 2.42 -6.38 -5.84
C ALA A 28 3.17 -7.58 -5.20
N ASP A 29 2.45 -8.43 -4.44
CA ASP A 29 3.04 -9.61 -3.83
C ASP A 29 3.45 -10.60 -4.92
N ARG A 30 4.76 -10.80 -5.08
CA ARG A 30 5.34 -11.73 -6.06
C ARG A 30 5.42 -13.12 -5.44
N PRO A 31 5.07 -14.19 -6.17
CA PRO A 31 5.06 -14.30 -7.63
C PRO A 31 3.66 -14.17 -8.29
N GLY A 32 2.62 -13.87 -7.53
CA GLY A 32 1.22 -13.93 -8.00
C GLY A 32 0.62 -12.62 -8.52
N HIS A 33 1.30 -11.47 -8.36
CA HIS A 33 0.69 -10.15 -8.56
C HIS A 33 -0.62 -10.02 -7.75
N HIS A 34 -0.59 -10.53 -6.52
CA HIS A 34 -1.74 -10.38 -5.64
C HIS A 34 -1.66 -9.03 -4.96
N PHE A 35 -2.67 -8.20 -5.23
CA PHE A 35 -2.86 -6.93 -4.54
C PHE A 35 -3.71 -7.15 -3.28
N SER A 36 -3.42 -6.38 -2.24
CA SER A 36 -4.18 -6.32 -0.99
C SER A 36 -5.12 -5.11 -0.99
N GLU A 37 -6.14 -5.09 -0.12
CA GLU A 37 -7.01 -3.91 0.05
C GLU A 37 -6.19 -2.65 0.40
N GLN A 38 -5.01 -2.80 1.02
CA GLN A 38 -4.08 -1.71 1.26
C GLN A 38 -3.55 -1.10 -0.05
N ASP A 39 -3.22 -1.93 -1.04
CA ASP A 39 -2.77 -1.48 -2.36
C ASP A 39 -3.90 -0.76 -3.11
N LEU A 40 -5.15 -1.20 -2.93
CA LEU A 40 -6.31 -0.55 -3.54
C LEU A 40 -6.54 0.84 -2.94
N ALA A 41 -6.41 0.97 -1.61
CA ALA A 41 -6.47 2.26 -0.95
C ALA A 41 -5.34 3.19 -1.40
N ARG A 42 -4.13 2.63 -1.61
CA ARG A 42 -2.97 3.37 -2.13
C ARG A 42 -3.21 3.86 -3.56
N ALA A 43 -3.75 3.01 -4.43
CA ALA A 43 -4.09 3.37 -5.81
C ALA A 43 -5.14 4.49 -5.90
N ARG A 44 -6.17 4.44 -5.06
CA ARG A 44 -7.19 5.50 -4.98
C ARG A 44 -6.59 6.82 -4.51
N LEU A 45 -5.74 6.79 -3.49
CA LEU A 45 -5.04 7.99 -3.05
C LEU A 45 -4.17 8.60 -4.17
N ILE A 46 -3.48 7.76 -4.94
CA ILE A 46 -2.66 8.22 -6.07
C ILE A 46 -3.54 8.89 -7.13
N GLN A 47 -4.71 8.31 -7.44
CA GLN A 47 -5.70 8.95 -8.32
C GLN A 47 -6.18 10.29 -7.76
N ASP A 48 -6.61 10.34 -6.51
CA ASP A 48 -7.08 11.58 -5.88
C ASP A 48 -6.01 12.67 -5.94
N LEU A 49 -4.74 12.31 -5.72
CA LEU A 49 -3.61 13.25 -5.83
C LEU A 49 -3.34 13.73 -7.26
N GLN A 50 -3.55 12.89 -8.27
CA GLN A 50 -3.38 13.25 -9.68
C GLN A 50 -4.55 14.09 -10.20
N ASP A 51 -5.78 13.59 -10.04
CA ASP A 51 -7.00 14.19 -10.61
C ASP A 51 -7.46 15.42 -9.82
N ASP A 52 -7.48 15.35 -8.48
CA ASP A 52 -8.07 16.42 -7.66
C ASP A 52 -7.03 17.49 -7.27
N PHE A 53 -5.78 17.07 -7.01
CA PHE A 53 -4.72 17.97 -6.54
C PHE A 53 -3.67 18.35 -7.60
N GLY A 54 -3.68 17.73 -8.79
CA GLY A 54 -2.73 18.02 -9.87
C GLY A 54 -1.26 17.79 -9.48
N VAL A 55 -1.01 16.87 -8.54
CA VAL A 55 0.33 16.56 -8.05
C VAL A 55 1.09 15.78 -9.12
N ASN A 56 2.33 16.18 -9.38
CA ASN A 56 3.21 15.48 -10.31
C ASN A 56 3.71 14.14 -9.73
N ASP A 57 4.30 13.30 -10.58
CA ASP A 57 4.82 11.99 -10.16
C ASP A 57 5.82 12.07 -9.00
N GLU A 58 6.67 13.10 -8.96
CA GLU A 58 7.63 13.32 -7.86
C GLU A 58 6.94 13.64 -6.54
N GLY A 59 5.89 14.47 -6.57
CA GLY A 59 5.09 14.79 -5.39
C GLY A 59 4.33 13.57 -4.87
N ILE A 60 3.81 12.74 -5.78
CA ILE A 60 3.15 11.48 -5.42
C ILE A 60 4.16 10.55 -4.74
N ALA A 61 5.35 10.37 -5.32
CA ALA A 61 6.40 9.55 -4.73
C ALA A 61 6.77 10.03 -3.32
N LEU A 62 6.86 11.35 -3.10
CA LEU A 62 7.14 11.92 -1.79
C LEU A 62 6.03 11.65 -0.78
N VAL A 63 4.77 11.85 -1.15
CA VAL A 63 3.62 11.58 -0.27
C VAL A 63 3.55 10.09 0.09
N LEU A 64 3.75 9.21 -0.89
CA LEU A 64 3.76 7.77 -0.68
C LEU A 64 4.92 7.34 0.23
N TYR A 65 6.10 7.96 0.08
CA TYR A 65 7.25 7.70 0.94
C TYR A 65 7.01 8.14 2.39
N LEU A 66 6.40 9.31 2.60
CA LEU A 66 6.04 9.79 3.94
C LEU A 66 4.98 8.90 4.59
N LEU A 67 3.98 8.45 3.82
CA LEU A 67 3.00 7.48 4.29
C LEU A 67 3.66 6.16 4.65
N ASP A 68 4.58 5.67 3.82
CA ASP A 68 5.28 4.41 4.07
C ASP A 68 6.07 4.45 5.39
N GLN A 69 6.78 5.55 5.66
CA GLN A 69 7.46 5.75 6.93
C GLN A 69 6.52 5.73 8.14
N LEU A 70 5.35 6.38 8.03
CA LEU A 70 4.33 6.36 9.07
C LEU A 70 3.75 4.96 9.28
N TYR A 71 3.49 4.23 8.19
CA TYR A 71 3.05 2.84 8.26
C TYR A 71 4.10 1.94 8.90
N GLY A 72 5.39 2.10 8.54
CA GLY A 72 6.50 1.37 9.13
C GLY A 72 6.60 1.59 10.64
N LEU A 73 6.52 2.84 11.09
CA LEU A 73 6.51 3.17 12.51
C LEU A 73 5.30 2.57 13.23
N ARG A 74 4.11 2.63 12.62
CA ARG A 74 2.89 2.09 13.21
C ARG A 74 2.89 0.57 13.28
N CYS A 75 3.51 -0.09 12.31
CA CYS A 75 3.76 -1.54 12.34
C CYS A 75 4.71 -1.93 13.46
N LEU A 76 5.84 -1.23 13.61
CA LEU A 76 6.79 -1.47 14.72
C LEU A 76 6.14 -1.28 16.09
N LEU A 77 5.34 -0.22 16.25
CA LEU A 77 4.60 0.02 17.50
C LEU A 77 3.58 -1.09 17.78
N ARG A 78 2.91 -1.61 16.74
CA ARG A 78 1.96 -2.73 16.88
C ARG A 78 2.68 -4.03 17.24
N ASP A 79 3.84 -4.27 16.64
CA ASP A 79 4.69 -5.44 16.93
C ASP A 79 5.15 -5.46 18.40
N ILE A 80 5.63 -4.31 18.89
CA ILE A 80 6.00 -4.13 20.31
C ILE A 80 4.79 -4.36 21.23
N GLN A 81 3.59 -3.91 20.84
CA GLN A 81 2.36 -4.14 21.63
C GLN A 81 1.94 -5.61 21.63
N THR A 82 2.10 -6.32 20.52
CA THR A 82 1.79 -7.77 20.45
C THR A 82 2.77 -8.59 21.27
N MET A 83 4.05 -8.21 21.28
CA MET A 83 5.11 -8.89 22.04
C MET A 83 4.92 -8.77 23.56
N ARG A 84 4.29 -7.68 24.03
CA ARG A 84 3.92 -7.49 25.44
C ARG A 84 2.72 -8.35 25.88
N ASN A 85 1.82 -8.71 24.97
CA ASN A 85 0.60 -9.45 25.30
C ASN A 85 0.78 -10.98 25.31
N THR A 86 1.90 -11.50 24.79
CA THR A 86 2.20 -12.94 24.76
C THR A 86 2.86 -13.47 26.03
N ASP A 87 3.12 -12.63 27.04
CA ASP A 87 3.78 -13.03 28.30
C ASP A 87 2.79 -13.40 29.42
N VAL A 88 1.47 -13.32 29.20
CA VAL A 88 0.46 -13.65 30.23
C VAL A 88 -0.36 -14.86 29.80
N THR A 89 0.22 -16.05 29.88
CA THR A 89 -0.51 -17.27 30.28
C THR A 89 0.48 -18.27 30.90
N PRO A 90 0.56 -18.39 32.24
CA PRO A 90 1.34 -19.45 32.85
C PRO A 90 0.65 -20.81 32.59
N PRO A 91 1.38 -21.86 32.18
CA PRO A 91 0.85 -23.21 32.17
C PRO A 91 0.79 -23.78 33.60
N HIS A 92 -0.42 -24.26 33.94
CA HIS A 92 -0.80 -25.17 35.04
C HIS A 92 -0.67 -24.71 36.49
#